data_AF-A0A1V4E9D7-F1
#
_entry.id   AF-A0A1V4E9D7-F1
#
_cell.length_a   1.000
_cell.length_b   1.000
_cell.length_c   1.000
_cell.angle_alpha   90.00
_cell.angle_beta   90.00
_cell.angle_gamma   90.00
#
_symmetry.space_group_name_H-M   'P 1'
#
loop_
_entity.id
_entity.type
_entity.pdbx_description
1 polymer ?
#
loop_
_entity_poly.entity_id
_entity_poly.type
_entity_poly.pdbx_seq_one_letter_code
_entity_poly.pdbx_strand_id
1 'polypeptide(L)'
;MYDVLTTQTTASDSFYAADTVVAAAGVVATVVVGWLGIWAVLHVAHPRRRLTYTVTCAPLVPGVHDGSLVISHNGTPLADPHMVTVTLTNPGRRDIASSAFDRGEPFRIRLAVPYAKLTKTASEPSDAQAPPARVRDAELRIGPGRLGSGTTVTYQVLVDTVPTHECRHSLLDVQVQCVSASSPSMV
;
A
#
# COMPACT_ATOMS: atom_id res chain seq x y z
N MET A 1 79.36 -23.88 20.48
CA MET A 1 78.29 -24.80 20.89
C MET A 1 77.16 -23.92 21.39
N TYR A 2 76.07 -23.80 20.63
CA TYR A 2 75.01 -22.81 20.86
C TYR A 2 74.04 -23.36 21.90
N ASP A 3 73.82 -22.60 22.97
CA ASP A 3 72.82 -22.95 23.98
C ASP A 3 71.49 -22.30 23.61
N VAL A 4 70.46 -23.11 23.51
CA VAL A 4 69.12 -22.73 23.08
C VAL A 4 68.41 -22.12 24.29
N LEU A 5 68.15 -20.81 24.25
CA LEU A 5 67.32 -20.14 25.24
C LEU A 5 65.85 -20.57 25.05
N THR A 6 65.45 -21.60 25.79
CA THR A 6 64.05 -22.01 25.89
C THR A 6 63.29 -20.94 26.66
N THR A 7 62.51 -20.12 25.96
CA THR A 7 61.57 -19.17 26.56
C THR A 7 60.55 -19.93 27.39
N GLN A 8 60.68 -19.92 28.72
CA GLN A 8 59.67 -20.43 29.63
C GLN A 8 58.51 -19.44 29.70
N THR A 9 57.40 -19.78 29.04
CA THR A 9 56.11 -19.13 29.27
C THR A 9 55.68 -19.41 30.70
N THR A 10 55.67 -18.37 31.54
CA THR A 10 55.27 -18.46 32.95
C THR A 10 53.75 -18.64 33.01
N ALA A 11 53.26 -19.58 33.80
CA ALA A 11 51.82 -19.91 33.89
C ALA A 11 50.91 -18.72 34.29
N SER A 12 51.49 -17.64 34.81
CA SER A 12 50.79 -16.39 35.12
C SER A 12 50.40 -15.59 33.87
N ASP A 13 51.18 -15.63 32.79
CA ASP A 13 50.91 -14.83 31.57
C ASP A 13 49.64 -15.29 30.86
N SER A 14 49.36 -16.59 30.87
CA SER A 14 48.15 -17.15 30.24
C SER A 14 46.88 -16.85 31.03
N PHE A 15 46.97 -16.66 32.35
CA PHE A 15 45.83 -16.34 33.20
C PHE A 15 45.35 -14.89 32.99
N TYR A 16 46.27 -13.93 32.98
CA TYR A 16 45.93 -12.53 32.67
C TYR A 16 45.51 -12.33 31.21
N ALA A 17 46.10 -13.09 30.27
CA ALA A 17 45.65 -13.10 28.88
C ALA A 17 44.24 -13.69 28.73
N ALA A 18 43.90 -14.75 29.47
CA ALA A 18 42.56 -15.32 29.44
C ALA A 18 41.50 -14.37 30.00
N ASP A 19 41.76 -13.72 31.14
CA ASP A 19 40.81 -12.79 31.77
C ASP A 19 40.53 -11.56 30.89
N THR A 20 41.57 -11.01 30.26
CA THR A 20 41.42 -9.88 29.33
C THR A 20 40.68 -10.28 28.04
N VAL A 21 40.90 -11.49 27.53
CA VAL A 21 40.15 -12.04 26.38
C VAL A 21 38.68 -12.27 26.72
N VAL A 22 38.39 -12.82 27.90
CA VAL A 22 37.00 -13.04 28.35
C VAL A 22 36.28 -11.69 28.58
N ALA A 23 36.95 -10.73 29.21
CA ALA A 23 36.40 -9.40 29.42
C ALA A 23 36.15 -8.65 28.09
N ALA A 24 37.10 -8.71 27.15
CA ALA A 24 36.96 -8.10 25.83
C ALA A 24 35.83 -8.75 25.03
N ALA A 25 35.72 -10.09 25.07
CA ALA A 25 34.63 -10.82 24.44
C ALA A 25 33.26 -10.42 25.02
N GLY A 26 33.17 -10.22 26.33
CA GLY A 26 31.97 -9.72 27.00
C GLY A 26 31.54 -8.35 26.49
N VAL A 27 32.47 -7.39 26.39
CA VAL A 27 32.16 -6.04 25.88
C VAL A 27 31.68 -6.11 24.43
N VAL A 28 32.37 -6.85 23.56
CA VAL A 28 31.96 -7.00 22.15
C VAL A 28 30.56 -7.63 22.05
N ALA A 29 30.28 -8.67 22.83
CA ALA A 29 28.95 -9.29 22.84
C ALA A 29 27.86 -8.31 23.26
N THR A 30 28.09 -7.49 24.30
CA THR A 30 27.10 -6.47 24.72
C THR A 30 26.85 -5.41 23.66
N VAL A 31 27.89 -4.97 22.94
CA VAL A 31 27.76 -3.99 21.85
C VAL A 31 26.98 -4.58 20.69
N VAL A 32 27.25 -5.82 20.29
CA VAL A 32 26.53 -6.50 19.20
C VAL A 32 25.06 -6.69 19.56
N VAL A 33 24.75 -7.14 20.78
CA VAL A 33 23.36 -7.30 21.24
C VAL A 33 22.64 -5.95 21.29
N GLY A 34 23.30 -4.90 21.80
CA GLY A 34 22.75 -3.55 21.83
C GLY A 34 22.45 -3.02 20.42
N TRP A 35 23.39 -3.20 19.48
CA TRP A 35 23.23 -2.82 18.09
C TRP A 35 22.07 -3.57 17.41
N LEU A 36 22.02 -4.89 17.56
CA LEU A 36 20.95 -5.71 17.00
C LEU A 36 19.58 -5.34 17.59
N GLY A 37 19.53 -5.01 18.88
CA GLY A 37 18.32 -4.51 19.54
C GLY A 37 17.82 -3.20 18.92
N ILE A 38 18.71 -2.21 18.77
CA ILE A 38 18.36 -0.92 18.14
C ILE A 38 17.94 -1.13 16.68
N TRP A 39 18.69 -1.92 15.92
CA TRP A 39 18.39 -2.23 14.52
C TRP A 39 17.01 -2.90 14.38
N ALA A 40 16.70 -3.88 15.22
CA ALA A 40 15.41 -4.57 15.21
C ALA A 40 14.26 -3.62 15.56
N VAL A 41 14.42 -2.76 16.57
CA VAL A 41 13.40 -1.76 16.93
C VAL A 41 13.16 -0.79 15.78
N LEU A 42 14.21 -0.26 15.15
CA LEU A 42 14.06 0.68 14.04
C LEU A 42 13.37 0.03 12.82
N HIS A 43 13.73 -1.21 12.50
CA HIS A 43 13.12 -1.97 11.40
C HIS A 43 11.66 -2.36 11.66
N VAL A 44 11.32 -2.74 12.89
CA VAL A 44 9.96 -3.21 13.25
C VAL A 44 9.03 -2.04 13.60
N ALA A 45 9.54 -0.93 14.14
CA ALA A 45 8.73 0.23 14.56
C ALA A 45 8.19 1.08 13.39
N HIS A 46 8.67 0.84 12.16
CA HIS A 46 8.18 1.49 10.95
C HIS A 46 7.45 0.49 10.02
N PRO A 47 6.32 -0.11 10.45
CA PRO A 47 5.47 -0.86 9.53
C PRO A 47 4.98 0.13 8.48
N ARG A 48 5.46 -0.02 7.24
CA ARG A 48 5.07 0.82 6.10
C ARG A 48 3.54 0.78 5.98
N ARG A 49 2.93 1.94 5.78
CA ARG A 49 1.49 2.02 5.47
C ARG A 49 1.28 1.28 4.15
N ARG A 50 0.18 0.53 4.02
CA ARG A 50 -0.12 -0.25 2.80
C ARG A 50 -1.48 0.18 2.28
N LEU A 51 -1.55 0.40 0.98
CA LEU A 51 -2.79 0.69 0.28
C LEU A 51 -2.94 -0.33 -0.83
N THR A 52 -3.97 -1.15 -0.76
CA THR A 52 -4.34 -2.04 -1.85
C THR A 52 -5.45 -1.40 -2.65
N TYR A 53 -5.37 -1.49 -3.98
CA TYR A 53 -6.45 -1.06 -4.86
C TYR A 53 -6.84 -2.18 -5.82
N THR A 54 -8.12 -2.23 -6.14
CA THR A 54 -8.70 -3.18 -7.09
C THR A 54 -9.65 -2.43 -8.00
N VAL A 55 -9.61 -2.77 -9.30
CA VAL A 55 -10.49 -2.21 -10.32
C VAL A 55 -11.25 -3.36 -10.95
N THR A 56 -12.57 -3.36 -10.83
CA THR A 56 -13.45 -4.28 -11.55
C THR A 56 -14.35 -3.53 -12.51
N CYS A 57 -14.73 -4.18 -13.60
CA CYS A 57 -15.62 -3.64 -14.60
C CYS A 57 -16.70 -4.66 -14.91
N ALA A 58 -17.95 -4.24 -14.92
CA ALA A 58 -19.09 -5.06 -15.29
C ALA A 58 -20.03 -4.26 -16.21
N PRO A 59 -20.62 -4.89 -17.24
CA PRO A 59 -21.63 -4.22 -18.06
C PRO A 59 -22.84 -3.84 -17.21
N LEU A 60 -23.41 -2.65 -17.45
CA LEU A 60 -24.57 -2.19 -16.68
C LEU A 60 -25.82 -3.02 -17.01
N VAL A 61 -25.94 -3.43 -18.27
CA VAL A 61 -27.00 -4.33 -18.73
C VAL A 61 -26.34 -5.50 -19.46
N PRO A 62 -26.46 -6.74 -18.93
CA PRO A 62 -25.88 -7.90 -19.57
C PRO A 62 -26.66 -8.29 -20.83
N GLY A 63 -25.96 -8.49 -21.95
CA GLY A 63 -26.51 -8.98 -23.22
C GLY A 63 -26.51 -7.95 -24.36
N VAL A 64 -26.62 -8.44 -25.59
CA VAL A 64 -26.74 -7.60 -26.80
C VAL A 64 -28.19 -7.15 -26.92
N HIS A 65 -28.41 -5.83 -26.98
CA HIS A 65 -29.73 -5.24 -27.13
C HIS A 65 -29.82 -4.61 -28.52
N ASP A 66 -30.59 -5.21 -29.41
CA ASP A 66 -30.75 -4.78 -30.81
C ASP A 66 -31.60 -3.49 -30.94
N GLY A 67 -31.19 -2.41 -30.26
CA GLY A 67 -31.83 -1.10 -30.32
C GLY A 67 -33.14 -0.96 -29.55
N SER A 68 -33.58 -1.99 -28.80
CA SER A 68 -34.79 -1.94 -27.97
C SER A 68 -34.61 -1.18 -26.65
N LEU A 69 -33.37 -0.94 -26.24
CA LEU A 69 -33.02 -0.27 -24.98
C LEU A 69 -32.02 0.84 -25.24
N VAL A 70 -32.40 2.07 -24.88
CA VAL A 70 -31.51 3.23 -24.88
C VAL A 70 -31.28 3.65 -23.44
N ILE A 71 -30.03 3.55 -22.99
CA ILE A 71 -29.61 4.05 -21.68
C ILE A 71 -29.06 5.44 -21.91
N SER A 72 -29.55 6.41 -21.14
CA SER A 72 -29.03 7.77 -21.19
C SER A 72 -28.73 8.25 -19.78
N HIS A 73 -27.70 9.08 -19.67
CA HIS A 73 -27.35 9.76 -18.43
C HIS A 73 -27.37 11.27 -18.67
N ASN A 74 -28.23 11.99 -17.95
CA ASN A 74 -28.45 13.44 -18.13
C ASN A 74 -28.76 13.83 -19.59
N GLY A 75 -29.50 13.00 -20.32
CA GLY A 75 -29.86 13.25 -21.71
C GLY A 75 -28.78 12.89 -22.74
N THR A 76 -27.60 12.42 -22.31
CA THR A 76 -26.58 11.87 -23.22
C THR A 76 -26.82 10.36 -23.36
N PRO A 77 -27.09 9.84 -24.57
CA PRO A 77 -27.20 8.40 -24.79
C PRO A 77 -25.82 7.74 -24.59
N LEU A 78 -25.81 6.60 -23.91
CA LEU A 78 -24.66 5.75 -23.69
C LEU A 78 -24.78 4.54 -24.61
N ALA A 79 -23.74 4.28 -25.39
CA ALA A 79 -23.69 3.18 -26.36
C ALA A 79 -23.37 1.83 -25.71
N ASP A 80 -22.44 1.80 -24.74
CA ASP A 80 -21.97 0.58 -24.11
C ASP A 80 -21.69 0.80 -22.60
N PRO A 81 -22.75 1.08 -21.80
CA PRO A 81 -22.58 1.49 -20.43
C PRO A 81 -22.05 0.36 -19.54
N HIS A 82 -20.95 0.66 -18.85
CA HIS A 82 -20.27 -0.20 -17.90
C HIS A 82 -20.16 0.46 -16.53
N MET A 83 -20.24 -0.34 -15.47
CA MET A 83 -19.97 0.08 -14.10
C MET A 83 -18.57 -0.35 -13.70
N VAL A 84 -17.71 0.63 -13.45
CA VAL A 84 -16.36 0.43 -12.92
C VAL A 84 -16.41 0.59 -11.40
N THR A 85 -15.99 -0.43 -10.68
CA THR A 85 -15.85 -0.37 -9.23
C THR A 85 -14.38 -0.30 -8.86
N VAL A 86 -13.99 0.81 -8.25
CA VAL A 86 -12.66 1.04 -7.70
C VAL A 86 -12.74 0.88 -6.20
N THR A 87 -12.05 -0.12 -5.68
CA THR A 87 -11.97 -0.40 -4.25
C THR A 87 -10.59 -0.06 -3.74
N LEU A 88 -10.51 0.73 -2.68
CA LEU A 88 -9.28 1.10 -1.97
C LEU A 88 -9.38 0.59 -0.55
N THR A 89 -8.45 -0.29 -0.17
CA THR A 89 -8.39 -0.85 1.17
C THR A 89 -7.08 -0.47 1.81
N ASN A 90 -7.11 0.00 3.05
CA ASN A 90 -5.93 0.14 3.90
C ASN A 90 -5.82 -1.08 4.81
N PRO A 91 -5.16 -2.18 4.39
CA PRO A 91 -4.97 -3.35 5.26
C PRO A 91 -3.93 -3.09 6.37
N GLY A 92 -3.24 -1.95 6.35
CA GLY A 92 -2.24 -1.62 7.35
C GLY A 92 -2.85 -1.29 8.70
N ARG A 93 -2.07 -1.45 9.77
CA ARG A 93 -2.44 -1.11 11.16
C ARG A 93 -2.42 0.40 11.45
N ARG A 94 -2.10 1.22 10.46
CA ARG A 94 -1.92 2.67 10.60
C ARG A 94 -2.77 3.39 9.57
N ASP A 95 -3.40 4.46 9.99
CA ASP A 95 -4.11 5.37 9.11
C ASP A 95 -3.17 5.98 8.07
N ILE A 96 -3.69 6.15 6.86
CA ILE A 96 -3.09 6.98 5.83
C ILE A 96 -3.71 8.37 5.99
N ALA A 97 -2.96 9.26 6.64
CA ALA A 97 -3.38 10.64 6.85
C ALA A 97 -3.44 11.40 5.52
N SER A 98 -4.22 12.49 5.48
CA SER A 98 -4.26 13.38 4.31
C SER A 98 -2.90 14.01 3.99
N SER A 99 -2.00 14.12 4.98
CA SER A 99 -0.62 14.57 4.79
C SER A 99 0.28 13.56 4.08
N ALA A 100 -0.17 12.30 3.90
CA ALA A 100 0.56 11.32 3.11
C ALA A 100 0.48 11.60 1.60
N PHE A 101 -0.42 12.48 1.16
CA PHE A 101 -0.54 12.92 -0.23
C PHE A 101 0.51 14.01 -0.47
N ASP A 102 1.59 13.69 -1.20
CA ASP A 102 2.68 14.62 -1.47
C ASP A 102 2.15 15.90 -2.11
N ARG A 103 2.41 17.04 -1.47
CA ARG A 103 1.92 18.36 -1.90
C ARG A 103 0.39 18.40 -2.16
N GLY A 104 -0.38 17.52 -1.50
CA GLY A 104 -1.83 17.38 -1.70
C GLY A 104 -2.23 16.75 -3.03
N GLU A 105 -1.31 16.11 -3.75
CA GLU A 105 -1.61 15.47 -5.02
C GLU A 105 -2.53 14.25 -4.83
N PRO A 106 -3.68 14.17 -5.52
CA PRO A 106 -4.63 13.07 -5.35
C PRO A 106 -4.07 11.76 -5.90
N PHE A 107 -4.60 10.65 -5.40
CA PHE A 107 -4.48 9.33 -6.02
C PHE A 107 -5.32 9.31 -7.30
N ARG A 108 -4.77 8.83 -8.42
CA ARG A 108 -5.38 8.95 -9.75
C ARG A 108 -5.49 7.59 -10.42
N ILE A 109 -6.68 7.31 -10.96
CA ILE A 109 -6.91 6.17 -11.84
C ILE A 109 -7.44 6.72 -13.16
N ARG A 110 -6.64 6.62 -14.21
CA ARG A 110 -7.05 6.97 -15.57
C ARG A 110 -7.79 5.78 -16.17
N LEU A 111 -9.01 6.00 -16.65
CA LEU A 111 -9.88 4.95 -17.22
C LEU A 111 -9.86 4.91 -18.76
N ALA A 112 -9.20 5.89 -19.40
CA ALA A 112 -9.00 5.98 -20.86
C ALA A 112 -10.28 5.78 -21.70
N VAL A 113 -11.42 6.24 -21.18
CA VAL A 113 -12.74 6.19 -21.82
C VAL A 113 -13.22 7.60 -22.19
N PRO A 114 -14.12 7.74 -23.19
CA PRO A 114 -14.63 9.05 -23.59
C PRO A 114 -15.58 9.65 -22.54
N TYR A 115 -16.33 8.82 -21.84
CA TYR A 115 -17.29 9.23 -20.83
C TYR A 115 -17.04 8.48 -19.51
N ALA A 116 -16.94 9.23 -18.42
CA ALA A 116 -16.81 8.69 -17.07
C ALA A 116 -17.49 9.60 -16.06
N LYS A 117 -18.30 9.02 -15.17
CA LYS A 117 -19.01 9.76 -14.13
C LYS A 117 -19.01 8.99 -12.82
N LEU A 118 -18.63 9.66 -11.74
CA LEU A 118 -18.74 9.09 -10.38
C LEU A 118 -20.22 9.01 -9.98
N THR A 119 -20.70 7.81 -9.68
CA THR A 119 -22.10 7.51 -9.35
C THR A 119 -22.27 7.28 -7.85
N LYS A 120 -21.37 6.52 -7.22
CA LYS A 120 -21.47 6.19 -5.80
C LYS A 120 -20.11 6.25 -5.12
N THR A 121 -20.13 6.60 -3.84
CA THR A 121 -19.01 6.46 -2.92
C THR A 121 -19.53 5.81 -1.66
N ALA A 122 -18.86 4.76 -1.20
CA ALA A 122 -19.20 4.03 0.01
C ALA A 122 -17.93 3.71 0.79
N SER A 123 -18.05 3.56 2.09
CA SER A 123 -16.97 3.21 3.00
C SER A 123 -17.41 2.08 3.92
N GLU A 124 -16.44 1.26 4.32
CA GLU A 124 -16.58 0.21 5.30
C GLU A 124 -15.42 0.32 6.30
N PRO A 125 -15.69 0.38 7.61
CA PRO A 125 -17.02 0.49 8.23
C PRO A 125 -17.75 1.79 7.83
N SER A 126 -19.08 1.80 7.92
CA SER A 126 -19.93 2.86 7.34
C SER A 126 -19.78 4.24 7.98
N ASP A 127 -19.19 4.30 9.17
CA ASP A 127 -18.82 5.51 9.91
C ASP A 127 -17.48 6.10 9.42
N ALA A 128 -16.68 5.34 8.68
CA ALA A 128 -15.44 5.83 8.11
C ALA A 128 -15.72 6.89 7.04
N GLN A 129 -15.08 8.04 7.14
CA GLN A 129 -15.18 9.09 6.14
C GLN A 129 -14.36 8.74 4.91
N ALA A 130 -15.03 8.49 3.77
CA ALA A 130 -14.36 8.31 2.49
C ALA A 130 -13.62 9.58 2.05
N PRO A 131 -12.39 9.48 1.53
CA PRO A 131 -11.72 10.60 0.87
C PRO A 131 -12.59 11.20 -0.25
N PRO A 132 -12.55 12.53 -0.47
CA PRO A 132 -13.30 13.14 -1.55
C PRO A 132 -12.82 12.60 -2.90
N ALA A 133 -13.76 12.28 -3.78
CA ALA A 133 -13.45 11.84 -5.14
C ALA A 133 -14.18 12.66 -6.20
N ARG A 134 -13.51 12.82 -7.34
CA ARG A 134 -13.99 13.54 -8.51
C ARG A 134 -13.51 12.82 -9.75
N VAL A 135 -14.34 12.74 -10.79
CA VAL A 135 -13.91 12.32 -12.12
C VAL A 135 -13.68 13.58 -12.96
N ARG A 136 -12.51 13.66 -13.61
CA ARG A 136 -12.14 14.74 -14.53
C ARG A 136 -11.37 14.13 -15.69
N ASP A 137 -11.73 14.45 -16.93
CA ASP A 137 -11.00 14.00 -18.13
C ASP A 137 -10.78 12.46 -18.17
N ALA A 138 -11.81 11.70 -17.80
CA ALA A 138 -11.76 10.23 -17.65
C ALA A 138 -10.74 9.70 -16.63
N GLU A 139 -10.37 10.53 -15.66
CA GLU A 139 -9.49 10.21 -14.54
C GLU A 139 -10.26 10.35 -13.22
N LEU A 140 -10.36 9.26 -12.47
CA LEU A 140 -10.86 9.27 -11.10
C LEU A 140 -9.75 9.76 -10.17
N ARG A 141 -9.99 10.91 -9.54
CA ARG A 141 -9.10 11.56 -8.58
C ARG A 141 -9.66 11.41 -7.19
N ILE A 142 -8.86 10.87 -6.28
CA ILE A 142 -9.25 10.51 -4.92
C ILE A 142 -8.30 11.20 -3.94
N GLY A 143 -8.87 11.93 -2.99
CA GLY A 143 -8.13 12.69 -1.99
C GLY A 143 -7.76 14.11 -2.43
N PRO A 144 -6.94 14.82 -1.62
CA PRO A 144 -6.37 14.35 -0.36
C PRO A 144 -7.46 14.10 0.72
N GLY A 145 -7.29 13.05 1.52
CA GLY A 145 -8.24 12.63 2.55
C GLY A 145 -7.67 11.58 3.48
N ARG A 146 -8.26 11.36 4.67
CA ARG A 146 -7.81 10.33 5.60
C ARG A 146 -8.40 8.98 5.20
N LEU A 147 -7.59 7.94 5.11
CA LEU A 147 -8.04 6.56 4.99
C LEU A 147 -7.67 5.82 6.28
N GLY A 148 -8.67 5.41 7.05
CA GLY A 148 -8.45 4.76 8.33
C GLY A 148 -7.77 3.40 8.19
N SER A 149 -7.15 2.93 9.25
CA SER A 149 -6.66 1.56 9.37
C SER A 149 -7.82 0.57 9.20
N GLY A 150 -7.65 -0.45 8.36
CA GLY A 150 -8.65 -1.48 8.11
C GLY A 150 -9.87 -1.00 7.30
N THR A 151 -9.90 0.25 6.85
CA THR A 151 -11.05 0.77 6.10
C THR A 151 -10.97 0.40 4.63
N THR A 152 -12.11 0.08 4.04
CA THR A 152 -12.30 -0.11 2.60
C THR A 152 -13.21 0.99 2.08
N VAL A 153 -12.82 1.63 0.99
CA VAL A 153 -13.61 2.67 0.32
C VAL A 153 -13.82 2.29 -1.12
N THR A 154 -15.07 2.31 -1.55
CA THR A 154 -15.52 1.86 -2.85
C THR A 154 -16.11 3.03 -3.63
N TYR A 155 -15.56 3.28 -4.82
CA TYR A 155 -16.02 4.28 -5.77
C TYR A 155 -16.59 3.59 -6.99
N GLN A 156 -17.83 3.91 -7.34
CA GLN A 156 -18.48 3.39 -8.54
C GLN A 156 -18.51 4.48 -9.61
N VAL A 157 -17.92 4.19 -10.76
CA VAL A 157 -17.84 5.09 -11.91
C VAL A 157 -18.60 4.48 -13.07
N LEU A 158 -19.61 5.17 -13.57
CA LEU A 158 -20.29 4.85 -14.81
C LEU A 158 -19.41 5.28 -15.99
N VAL A 159 -19.12 4.36 -16.90
CA VAL A 159 -18.38 4.62 -18.14
C VAL A 159 -19.18 4.11 -19.33
N ASP A 160 -18.85 4.58 -20.53
CA ASP A 160 -19.60 4.23 -21.76
C ASP A 160 -18.89 3.21 -22.67
N THR A 161 -17.75 2.70 -22.24
CA THR A 161 -16.99 1.68 -22.97
C THR A 161 -16.19 0.86 -21.98
N VAL A 162 -15.76 -0.34 -22.39
CA VAL A 162 -14.79 -1.12 -21.61
C VAL A 162 -13.52 -0.28 -21.33
N PRO A 163 -13.17 -0.02 -20.06
CA PRO A 163 -12.06 0.85 -19.71
C PRO A 163 -10.72 0.12 -19.70
N THR A 164 -9.65 0.84 -20.02
CA THR A 164 -8.29 0.44 -19.63
C THR A 164 -7.85 1.31 -18.46
N HIS A 165 -7.16 0.73 -17.47
CA HIS A 165 -6.83 1.46 -16.25
C HIS A 165 -5.33 1.64 -16.06
N GLU A 166 -4.93 2.87 -15.71
CA GLU A 166 -3.57 3.20 -15.29
C GLU A 166 -3.65 3.91 -13.94
N CYS A 167 -2.92 3.40 -12.94
CA CYS A 167 -2.87 3.99 -11.60
C CYS A 167 -1.64 4.88 -11.47
N ARG A 168 -1.84 6.10 -10.96
CA ARG A 168 -0.78 7.05 -10.60
C ARG A 168 -1.01 7.58 -9.20
N HIS A 169 0.03 7.63 -8.38
CA HIS A 169 -0.07 8.13 -7.01
C HIS A 169 1.20 8.87 -6.62
N SER A 170 1.06 9.83 -5.69
CA SER A 170 2.18 10.49 -5.02
C SER A 170 1.97 10.39 -3.51
N LEU A 171 2.00 9.15 -3.00
CA LEU A 171 1.81 8.86 -1.58
C LEU A 171 3.15 8.62 -0.91
N LEU A 172 3.43 9.36 0.15
CA LEU A 172 4.67 9.29 0.93
C LEU A 172 4.59 8.17 1.95
N ASP A 173 5.62 7.32 2.01
CA ASP A 173 5.74 6.20 2.95
C ASP A 173 4.55 5.22 2.94
N VAL A 174 3.81 5.17 1.81
CA VAL A 174 2.73 4.21 1.56
C VAL A 174 3.13 3.28 0.43
N GLN A 175 3.11 1.97 0.69
CA GLN A 175 3.25 0.96 -0.34
C GLN A 175 1.90 0.72 -1.01
N VAL A 176 1.79 1.07 -2.29
CA VAL A 176 0.59 0.85 -3.10
C VAL A 176 0.72 -0.47 -3.85
N GLN A 177 -0.34 -1.29 -3.80
CA GLN A 177 -0.37 -2.61 -4.45
C GLN A 177 -1.68 -2.77 -5.23
N CYS A 178 -1.57 -3.17 -6.50
CA CYS A 178 -2.73 -3.63 -7.26
C CYS A 178 -3.07 -5.06 -6.83
N VAL A 179 -4.33 -5.29 -6.50
CA VAL A 179 -4.84 -6.64 -6.20
C VAL A 179 -5.84 -6.97 -7.28
N SER A 180 -5.57 -8.02 -8.06
CA SER A 180 -6.56 -8.58 -8.98
C SER A 180 -7.78 -8.98 -8.17
N ALA A 181 -8.98 -8.61 -8.63
CA ALA A 181 -10.21 -9.04 -7.99
C ALA A 181 -10.30 -10.57 -8.08
N SER A 182 -9.86 -11.28 -7.03
CA SER A 182 -10.24 -12.67 -6.84
C SER A 182 -11.73 -12.66 -6.54
N SER A 183 -12.51 -13.35 -7.37
CA SER A 183 -13.94 -13.54 -7.19
C SER A 183 -14.23 -13.82 -5.71
N PRO A 184 -15.12 -13.06 -5.04
CA PRO A 184 -15.43 -13.32 -3.64
C PRO A 184 -15.97 -14.75 -3.54
N SER A 185 -15.26 -15.62 -2.84
CA SER A 185 -15.74 -16.95 -2.49
C SER A 185 -16.97 -16.76 -1.60
N MET A 186 -18.14 -16.95 -2.19
CA MET A 186 -19.40 -16.99 -1.48
C MET A 186 -19.37 -18.23 -0.58
N VAL A 187 -19.40 -17.99 0.74
CA VAL A 187 -19.64 -19.01 1.78
C VAL A 187 -21.14 -19.09 2.05
#